data_AF-A0A851DTD9-F1
#
_entry.id   AF-A0A851DTD9-F1
#
_cell.length_a   1.000
_cell.length_b   1.000
_cell.length_c   1.000
_cell.angle_alpha   90.00
_cell.angle_beta   90.00
_cell.angle_gamma   90.00
#
_symmetry.space_group_name_H-M   'P 1'
#
loop_
_entity.id
_entity.type
_entity.pdbx_description
1 polymer ?
#
loop_
_entity_poly.entity_id
_entity_poly.type
_entity_poly.pdbx_seq_one_letter_code
_entity_poly.pdbx_strand_id
1 'polypeptide(L)'
;RSFDLLVKNLNGKNYTMTFNNLLKPISVEGSSRKIKTDVVLVMCRKKREEKWDCLTQVEKESKEKEKASYDTSDPSEGLMNLLKKMYAEGDDEMKRTINKAWVESREKQSKGDIPMDI
;
A
#
# COMPACT_ATOMS: atom_id res chain seq x y z
N ARG A 1 -4.19 0.46 20.02
CA ARG A 1 -5.13 -0.63 19.66
C ARG A 1 -4.31 -1.75 19.05
N SER A 2 -4.09 -2.83 19.79
CA SER A 2 -3.12 -3.88 19.46
C SER A 2 -3.47 -5.17 20.18
N PHE A 3 -2.82 -6.26 19.80
CA PHE A 3 -2.78 -7.48 20.60
C PHE A 3 -1.43 -8.20 20.41
N ASP A 4 -1.06 -8.98 21.42
CA ASP A 4 0.15 -9.79 21.43
C ASP A 4 -0.21 -11.27 21.60
N LEU A 5 0.50 -12.12 20.84
CA LEU A 5 0.45 -13.56 20.97
C LEU A 5 1.86 -14.07 21.28
N LEU A 6 1.98 -14.80 22.38
CA LEU A 6 3.20 -15.48 22.79
C LEU A 6 2.95 -16.99 22.84
N VAL A 7 3.67 -17.73 22.01
CA VAL A 7 3.69 -19.19 22.01
C VAL A 7 5.02 -19.64 22.60
N LYS A 8 4.97 -20.38 23.71
CA LYS A 8 6.16 -20.84 24.41
C LYS A 8 6.44 -22.31 24.10
N ASN A 9 7.72 -22.64 23.98
CA ASN A 9 8.22 -24.01 23.87
C ASN A 9 7.59 -24.86 22.75
N LEU A 10 7.28 -24.24 21.60
CA LEU A 10 6.87 -24.97 20.41
C LEU A 10 8.13 -25.49 19.72
N ASN A 11 8.33 -26.81 19.71
CA ASN A 11 9.54 -27.46 19.19
C ASN A 11 10.85 -26.88 19.78
N GLY A 12 10.85 -26.61 21.09
CA GLY A 12 11.99 -26.05 21.81
C GLY A 12 12.25 -24.55 21.56
N LYS A 13 11.34 -23.85 20.85
CA LYS A 13 11.46 -22.42 20.54
C LYS A 13 10.25 -21.62 21.03
N ASN A 14 10.49 -20.34 21.30
CA ASN A 14 9.45 -19.38 21.63
C ASN A 14 9.17 -18.51 20.41
N TYR A 15 7.89 -18.23 20.15
CA TYR A 15 7.43 -17.41 19.05
C TYR A 15 6.56 -16.29 19.58
N THR A 16 6.77 -15.08 19.08
CA THR A 16 5.97 -13.90 19.43
C THR A 16 5.41 -13.30 18.15
N MET A 17 4.15 -12.89 18.21
CA MET A 17 3.47 -12.18 17.14
C MET A 17 2.71 -11.01 17.74
N THR A 18 3.03 -9.81 17.27
CA THR A 18 2.45 -8.55 17.76
C THR A 18 1.77 -7.83 16.61
N PHE A 19 0.49 -7.51 16.80
CA PHE A 19 -0.25 -6.65 15.88
C PHE A 19 -0.43 -5.28 16.51
N ASN A 20 0.36 -4.33 16.03
CA ASN A 20 0.26 -2.93 16.42
C ASN A 20 -0.72 -2.17 15.52
N ASN A 21 -1.28 -1.09 16.06
CA ASN A 21 -2.07 -0.13 15.29
C ASN A 21 -3.21 -0.75 14.47
N LEU A 22 -3.97 -1.68 15.05
CA LEU A 22 -5.19 -2.23 14.44
C LEU A 22 -6.07 -1.12 13.85
N LEU A 23 -6.86 -1.42 12.81
CA LEU A 23 -7.62 -0.40 12.12
C LEU A 23 -8.67 0.27 13.01
N LYS A 24 -9.36 -0.48 13.87
CA LYS A 24 -10.32 0.02 14.86
C LYS A 24 -10.15 -0.67 16.23
N PRO A 25 -10.76 -0.16 17.31
CA PRO A 25 -10.69 -0.81 18.61
C PRO A 25 -11.42 -2.17 18.64
N ILE A 26 -10.92 -3.08 19.47
CA ILE A 26 -11.52 -4.39 19.75
C ILE A 26 -12.00 -4.44 21.21
N SER A 27 -12.96 -5.32 21.51
CA SER A 27 -13.38 -5.65 22.88
C SER A 27 -12.52 -6.78 23.41
N VAL A 28 -11.78 -6.53 24.50
CA VAL A 28 -10.93 -7.56 25.12
C VAL A 28 -11.79 -8.70 25.68
N GLU A 29 -12.86 -8.37 26.39
CA GLU A 29 -13.79 -9.34 27.00
C GLU A 29 -14.48 -10.23 25.96
N GLY A 30 -14.80 -9.66 24.79
CA GLY A 30 -15.43 -10.40 23.70
C GLY A 30 -14.45 -11.15 22.80
N SER A 31 -13.15 -10.94 22.97
CA SER A 31 -12.11 -11.59 22.19
C SER A 31 -11.71 -12.92 22.83
N SER A 32 -11.31 -13.89 22.03
CA SER A 32 -10.96 -15.23 22.51
C SER A 32 -9.85 -15.86 21.68
N ARG A 33 -9.24 -16.91 22.21
CA ARG A 33 -8.25 -17.72 21.50
C ARG A 33 -8.65 -19.20 21.56
N LYS A 34 -8.41 -19.91 20.47
CA LYS A 34 -8.58 -21.38 20.37
C LYS A 34 -7.29 -21.98 19.85
N ILE A 35 -6.83 -23.04 20.49
CA ILE A 35 -5.67 -23.81 20.04
C ILE A 35 -6.22 -25.03 19.31
N LYS A 36 -5.76 -25.24 18.08
CA LYS A 36 -6.05 -26.41 17.24
C LYS A 36 -4.73 -27.10 16.91
N THR A 37 -4.81 -28.28 16.30
CA THR A 37 -3.64 -28.93 15.72
C THR A 37 -2.95 -27.96 14.77
N ASP A 38 -1.67 -27.70 15.03
CA ASP A 38 -0.76 -26.81 14.27
C ASP A 38 -1.21 -25.34 14.10
N VAL A 39 -2.30 -24.91 14.74
CA VAL A 39 -2.86 -23.57 14.52
C VAL A 39 -3.34 -22.94 15.83
N VAL A 40 -2.95 -21.68 16.06
CA VAL A 40 -3.53 -20.83 17.09
C VAL A 40 -4.49 -19.84 16.43
N LEU A 41 -5.79 -20.01 16.69
CA LEU A 41 -6.82 -19.11 16.20
C LEU A 41 -7.09 -18.02 17.24
N VAL A 42 -6.71 -16.78 16.92
CA VAL A 42 -7.02 -15.60 17.74
C VAL A 42 -8.21 -14.88 17.13
N MET A 43 -9.32 -14.80 17.86
CA MET A 43 -10.55 -14.13 17.44
C MET A 43 -10.70 -12.82 18.20
N CYS A 44 -10.51 -11.70 17.52
CA CYS A 44 -10.66 -10.36 18.09
C CYS A 44 -12.06 -9.80 17.79
N ARG A 45 -12.91 -9.62 18.81
CA ARG A 45 -14.25 -9.04 18.61
C ARG A 45 -14.13 -7.54 18.41
N LYS A 46 -14.66 -7.02 17.30
CA LYS A 46 -14.71 -5.57 17.04
C LYS A 46 -15.56 -4.89 18.12
N LYS A 47 -15.12 -3.70 18.58
CA LYS A 47 -15.88 -2.93 19.58
C LYS A 47 -17.20 -2.37 19.01
N ARG A 48 -17.26 -2.16 17.70
CA ARG A 48 -18.46 -1.78 16.94
C ARG A 48 -18.59 -2.72 15.75
N GLU A 49 -19.82 -3.01 15.35
CA GLU A 49 -20.10 -3.79 14.16
C GLU A 49 -19.89 -2.92 12.92
N GLU A 50 -18.71 -3.03 12.31
CA GLU A 50 -18.33 -2.28 11.12
C GLU A 50 -17.40 -3.12 10.23
N LYS A 51 -17.46 -2.92 8.92
CA LYS A 51 -16.52 -3.54 7.97
C LYS A 51 -15.14 -2.90 8.15
N TRP A 52 -14.10 -3.72 8.13
CA TRP A 52 -12.70 -3.26 8.15
C TRP A 52 -12.12 -3.56 6.78
N ASP A 53 -11.58 -2.56 6.09
CA ASP A 53 -10.98 -2.71 4.76
C ASP A 53 -9.59 -3.38 4.82
N CYS A 54 -8.96 -3.33 5.98
CA CYS A 54 -7.66 -3.91 6.28
C CYS A 54 -7.52 -4.13 7.80
N LEU A 55 -6.46 -4.84 8.22
CA LEU A 55 -6.29 -5.20 9.62
C LEU A 55 -5.67 -4.07 10.44
N THR A 56 -4.73 -3.34 9.85
CA THR A 56 -3.96 -2.27 10.51
C THR A 56 -4.15 -0.92 9.84
N GLN A 57 -3.91 0.16 10.58
CA GLN A 57 -3.90 1.52 10.02
C GLN A 57 -2.80 1.71 8.99
N VAL A 58 -1.63 1.11 9.23
CA VAL A 58 -0.48 1.21 8.32
C VAL A 58 -0.83 0.61 6.95
N GLU A 59 -1.49 -0.54 6.92
CA GLU A 59 -2.00 -1.11 5.66
C GLU A 59 -2.99 -0.19 4.96
N LYS A 60 -3.85 0.50 5.71
CA LYS A 60 -4.82 1.45 5.13
C LYS A 60 -4.09 2.61 4.47
N GLU A 61 -3.17 3.23 5.19
CA GLU A 61 -2.41 4.39 4.72
C GLU A 61 -1.55 4.04 3.49
N SER A 62 -0.92 2.86 3.47
CA SER A 62 -0.17 2.40 2.30
C SER A 62 -1.07 2.21 1.08
N LYS A 63 -2.23 1.58 1.25
CA LYS A 63 -3.21 1.39 0.16
C LYS A 63 -3.82 2.71 -0.33
N GLU A 64 -4.06 3.66 0.56
CA GLU A 64 -4.57 4.99 0.19
C GLU A 64 -3.50 5.80 -0.56
N LYS A 65 -2.24 5.74 -0.14
CA LYS A 65 -1.12 6.36 -0.87
C LYS A 65 -0.92 5.75 -2.26
N GLU A 66 -1.07 4.44 -2.40
CA GLU A 66 -1.07 3.79 -3.72
C GLU A 66 -2.22 4.29 -4.58
N LYS A 67 -3.46 4.27 -4.08
CA LYS A 67 -4.63 4.75 -4.83
C LYS A 67 -4.51 6.23 -5.24
N ALA A 68 -4.02 7.09 -4.36
CA ALA A 68 -3.79 8.50 -4.67
C ALA A 68 -2.73 8.69 -5.77
N SER A 69 -1.76 7.77 -5.88
CA SER A 69 -0.79 7.81 -7.00
C SER A 69 -1.37 7.37 -8.35
N TYR A 70 -2.57 6.77 -8.36
CA TYR A 70 -3.27 6.32 -9.57
C TYR A 70 -4.53 7.15 -9.88
N ASP A 71 -4.84 8.22 -9.13
CA ASP A 71 -6.03 9.01 -9.43
C ASP A 71 -5.82 9.77 -10.74
N THR A 72 -6.53 9.33 -11.79
CA THR A 72 -6.48 9.81 -13.17
C THR A 72 -7.58 10.83 -13.48
N SER A 73 -8.02 11.59 -12.48
CA SER A 73 -9.08 12.60 -12.65
C SER A 73 -8.69 13.65 -13.71
N ASP A 74 -7.38 13.89 -13.89
CA ASP A 74 -6.80 14.44 -15.10
C ASP A 74 -5.71 13.47 -15.62
N PRO A 75 -5.88 12.87 -16.83
CA PRO A 75 -4.92 11.93 -17.39
C PRO A 75 -3.49 12.48 -17.49
N SER A 76 -3.33 13.80 -17.63
CA SER A 76 -2.04 14.49 -17.67
C SER A 76 -1.38 14.54 -16.28
N GLU A 77 -2.15 14.91 -15.25
CA GLU A 77 -1.62 15.06 -13.89
C GLU A 77 -1.34 13.72 -13.21
N GLY A 78 -2.22 12.72 -13.40
CA GLY A 78 -2.03 11.37 -12.84
C GLY A 78 -0.76 10.71 -13.36
N LEU A 79 -0.46 10.90 -14.65
CA LEU A 79 0.79 10.45 -15.25
C LEU A 79 2.01 11.18 -14.67
N MET A 80 1.91 12.50 -14.46
CA MET A 80 3.01 13.30 -13.90
C MET A 80 3.34 12.92 -12.46
N ASN A 81 2.33 12.62 -11.63
CA ASN A 81 2.53 12.15 -10.26
C ASN A 81 3.15 10.74 -10.22
N LEU A 82 2.72 9.84 -11.11
CA LEU A 82 3.34 8.51 -11.26
C LEU A 82 4.81 8.62 -11.65
N LEU A 83 5.12 9.49 -12.62
CA LEU A 83 6.50 9.73 -13.09
C LEU A 83 7.37 10.35 -12.01
N LYS A 84 6.86 11.33 -11.24
CA LYS A 84 7.57 11.91 -10.08
C LYS A 84 7.88 10.86 -9.02
N LYS A 85 6.93 9.97 -8.74
CA LYS A 85 7.13 8.89 -7.77
C LYS A 85 8.17 7.88 -8.27
N MET A 86 8.12 7.48 -9.53
CA MET A 86 9.15 6.63 -10.14
C MET A 86 10.53 7.31 -10.18
N TYR A 87 10.60 8.63 -10.35
CA TYR A 87 11.86 9.36 -10.26
C TYR A 87 12.40 9.40 -8.82
N ALA A 88 11.54 9.50 -7.81
CA ALA A 88 11.92 9.53 -6.40
C ALA A 88 12.33 8.16 -5.85
N GLU A 89 11.68 7.09 -6.32
CA GLU A 89 11.92 5.70 -5.87
C GLU A 89 12.90 4.93 -6.77
N GLY A 90 13.13 5.38 -8.00
CA GLY A 90 13.94 4.69 -9.00
C GLY A 90 15.44 5.00 -8.96
N ASP A 91 16.23 4.04 -9.43
CA ASP A 91 17.66 4.20 -9.70
C ASP A 91 17.94 5.23 -10.82
N ASP A 92 19.20 5.60 -10.99
CA ASP A 92 19.60 6.63 -11.95
C ASP A 92 19.38 6.22 -13.43
N GLU A 93 19.23 4.93 -13.73
CA GLU A 93 18.97 4.41 -15.07
C GLU A 93 17.49 4.60 -15.46
N MET A 94 16.59 4.33 -14.52
CA MET A 94 15.15 4.56 -14.69
C MET A 94 14.83 6.05 -14.89
N LYS A 95 15.50 6.94 -14.15
CA LYS A 95 15.39 8.41 -14.31
C LYS A 95 15.79 8.90 -15.71
N ARG A 96 16.88 8.36 -16.27
CA ARG A 96 17.33 8.71 -17.63
C ARG A 96 16.32 8.30 -18.69
N THR A 97 15.76 7.10 -18.54
CA THR A 97 14.78 6.54 -19.49
C THR A 97 13.49 7.34 -19.50
N ILE A 98 12.99 7.73 -18.32
CA ILE A 98 11.80 8.58 -18.18
C ILE A 98 12.02 9.97 -18.81
N ASN A 99 13.15 10.63 -18.52
CA ASN A 99 13.46 11.93 -19.10
C ASN A 99 13.56 11.88 -20.63
N LYS A 100 14.20 10.82 -21.16
CA LYS A 100 14.33 10.63 -22.61
C LYS A 100 12.96 10.46 -23.28
N ALA A 101 12.08 9.62 -22.73
CA ALA A 101 10.74 9.43 -23.26
C ALA A 101 9.88 10.71 -23.21
N TRP A 102 10.02 11.52 -22.15
CA TRP A 102 9.27 12.78 -22.01
C TRP A 102 9.71 13.84 -23.02
N VAL A 103 11.02 13.99 -23.22
CA VAL A 103 11.60 14.89 -24.24
C VAL A 103 11.19 14.43 -25.65
N GLU A 104 11.33 13.15 -25.97
CA GLU A 104 10.96 12.59 -27.28
C GLU A 104 9.46 12.74 -27.59
N SER A 105 8.59 12.59 -26.58
CA SER A 105 7.15 12.79 -26.73
C SER A 105 6.79 14.26 -26.99
N ARG A 106 7.46 15.20 -26.31
CA ARG A 106 7.23 16.65 -26.48
C ARG A 106 7.79 17.15 -27.81
N GLU A 107 8.94 16.64 -28.25
CA GLU A 107 9.49 16.94 -29.59
C GLU A 107 8.63 16.37 -30.72
N LYS A 108 8.01 15.21 -30.54
CA LYS A 108 7.06 14.65 -31.51
C LYS A 108 5.75 15.43 -31.60
N GLN A 109 5.21 15.93 -30.48
CA GLN A 109 4.08 16.87 -30.51
C GLN A 109 4.45 18.18 -31.19
N SER A 110 5.64 18.73 -30.93
CA SER A 110 6.12 19.96 -31.56
C SER A 110 6.35 19.86 -33.07
N LYS A 111 6.54 18.65 -33.63
CA LYS A 111 6.72 18.42 -35.06
C LYS A 111 5.42 18.12 -35.82
N GLY A 112 4.28 18.03 -35.12
CA GLY A 112 2.98 17.73 -35.73
C GLY A 112 2.19 18.92 -36.28
N ASP A 113 2.64 20.16 -36.02
CA ASP A 113 1.90 21.41 -36.31
C ASP A 113 2.56 22.32 -37.36
N ILE A 114 3.30 21.74 -38.32
CA ILE A 114 3.57 22.45 -39.59
C ILE A 114 2.60 21.94 -40.66
N PRO A 115 1.53 22.70 -40.99
CA PRO A 115 0.77 22.40 -42.19
C PRO A 115 1.69 22.66 -43.37
N MET A 116 2.00 21.60 -44.13
CA MET A 116 2.59 21.74 -45.46
C MET A 116 1.50 22.23 -46.41
N ASP A 117 1.28 23.54 -46.40
CA ASP A 117 0.79 24.27 -47.57
C ASP A 117 1.95 25.10 -48.13
N ILE A 118 2.37 24.72 -49.34
CA ILE A 118 2.80 25.50 -50.52
C ILE A 118 3.64 24.60 -51.43
#